data_AF-A0A1Q7UZY0-F1
#
_entry.id   AF-A0A1Q7UZY0-F1
#
_cell.length_a   1.000
_cell.length_b   1.000
_cell.length_c   1.000
_cell.angle_alpha   90.00
_cell.angle_beta   90.00
_cell.angle_gamma   90.00
#
_symmetry.space_group_name_H-M   'P 1'
#
loop_
_entity.id
_entity.type
_entity.pdbx_description
1 polymer ?
#
loop_
_entity_poly.entity_id
_entity_poly.type
_entity_poly.pdbx_seq_one_letter_code
_entity_poly.pdbx_strand_id
1 'polypeptide(L)'
;MVFAALFALLPKPLHATSLAHADVLKIGKKIWQNECNGTIAGLTSWNTGEDFASLGIGHFIWYPRGRRGPFEESFPNLVSFISKRGAKLPALLLGTGEKPCPWNSRTEFLRAQHSTEMNQLRSFLVDTIDLQAEFLIARLESSLPKMLAEAAPSDRANIQEQFERLTRTSQGCYAIVDYVNFKGEGVLHTERYQGQGWGLLQVLEAMHGTSDAGAVDEFARAARAVLTQRVQNSPADRHESRWLSGWIRRVNSYNGS
;
A
#
# COMPACT_ATOMS: atom_id res chain seq x y z
N MET A 1 3.08 42.43 34.72
CA MET A 1 3.56 41.13 34.19
C MET A 1 2.83 40.87 32.89
N VAL A 2 3.54 40.97 31.75
CA VAL A 2 2.98 40.72 30.42
C VAL A 2 3.12 39.22 30.15
N PHE A 3 2.00 38.52 29.98
CA PHE A 3 1.99 37.13 29.52
C PHE A 3 2.27 37.14 28.00
N ALA A 4 3.47 36.73 27.61
CA ALA A 4 3.78 36.38 26.24
C ALA A 4 3.17 35.00 25.95
N ALA A 5 2.10 34.97 25.15
CA ALA A 5 1.54 33.73 24.63
C ALA A 5 2.51 33.17 23.57
N LEU A 6 3.20 32.09 23.93
CA LEU A 6 3.99 31.30 23.00
C LEU A 6 3.02 30.58 22.06
N PHE A 7 2.81 31.12 20.86
CA PHE A 7 2.10 30.38 19.81
C PHE A 7 2.98 29.22 19.37
N ALA A 8 2.66 28.02 19.83
CA ALA A 8 3.18 26.79 19.24
C ALA A 8 2.70 26.76 17.78
N LEU A 9 3.63 26.90 16.83
CA LEU A 9 3.41 26.64 15.42
C LEU A 9 3.05 25.16 15.29
N LEU A 10 1.76 24.86 15.23
CA LEU A 10 1.27 23.56 14.78
C LEU A 10 1.86 23.29 13.38
N PRO A 11 2.40 22.10 13.12
CA PRO A 11 2.86 21.75 11.78
C PRO A 11 1.68 21.92 10.82
N LYS A 12 1.90 22.73 9.78
CA LYS A 12 0.94 22.86 8.69
C LYS A 12 0.68 21.46 8.13
N PRO A 13 -0.57 21.08 7.83
CA PRO A 13 -0.81 19.84 7.11
C PRO A 13 0.05 19.86 5.85
N LEU A 14 0.87 18.83 5.66
CA LEU A 14 1.57 18.60 4.40
C LEU A 14 0.55 18.81 3.30
N HIS A 15 0.88 19.63 2.31
CA HIS A 15 0.01 19.85 1.16
C HIS A 15 -0.37 18.48 0.61
N ALA A 16 -1.61 18.06 0.87
CA ALA A 16 -2.24 16.96 0.17
C ALA A 16 -2.07 17.29 -1.30
N THR A 17 -1.18 16.55 -1.94
CA THR A 17 -0.97 16.61 -3.38
C THR A 17 -2.34 16.37 -3.97
N SER A 18 -2.99 17.44 -4.40
CA SER A 18 -4.29 17.41 -5.07
C SER A 18 -4.08 16.82 -6.45
N LEU A 19 -3.71 15.53 -6.49
CA LEU A 19 -3.62 14.76 -7.72
C LEU A 19 -4.96 14.88 -8.41
N ALA A 20 -4.93 15.22 -9.70
CA ALA A 20 -6.14 15.24 -10.48
C ALA A 20 -6.78 13.85 -10.43
N HIS A 21 -8.11 13.79 -10.42
CA HIS A 21 -8.84 12.51 -10.42
C HIS A 21 -8.36 11.56 -11.53
N ALA A 22 -8.01 12.10 -12.70
CA ALA A 22 -7.44 11.33 -13.80
C ALA A 22 -6.11 10.65 -13.45
N ASP A 23 -5.26 11.29 -12.63
CA ASP A 23 -4.00 10.71 -12.19
C ASP A 23 -4.21 9.64 -11.11
N VAL A 24 -5.14 9.87 -10.19
CA VAL A 24 -5.55 8.85 -9.20
C VAL A 24 -6.06 7.59 -9.90
N LEU A 25 -6.91 7.73 -10.92
CA LEU A 25 -7.40 6.59 -11.69
C LEU A 25 -6.28 5.87 -12.46
N LYS A 26 -5.30 6.60 -13.00
CA LYS A 26 -4.11 5.99 -13.64
C LYS A 26 -3.30 5.19 -12.63
N ILE A 27 -3.06 5.74 -11.43
CA ILE A 27 -2.39 5.05 -10.33
C ILE A 27 -3.14 3.75 -10.00
N GLY A 28 -4.45 3.83 -9.80
CA GLY A 28 -5.30 2.67 -9.51
C GLY A 28 -5.22 1.57 -10.57
N LYS A 29 -5.23 1.94 -11.86
CA LYS A 29 -5.08 0.98 -12.96
C LYS A 29 -3.70 0.32 -12.99
N LYS A 30 -2.62 1.05 -12.70
CA LYS A 30 -1.26 0.49 -12.65
C LYS A 30 -1.11 -0.48 -11.48
N ILE A 31 -1.67 -0.15 -10.32
CA ILE A 31 -1.73 -1.06 -9.17
C ILE A 31 -2.56 -2.31 -9.50
N TRP A 32 -3.72 -2.14 -10.13
CA TRP A 32 -4.55 -3.26 -10.58
C TRP A 32 -3.80 -4.19 -11.56
N GLN A 33 -2.99 -3.61 -12.46
CA GLN A 33 -2.14 -4.37 -13.37
C GLN A 33 -1.09 -5.20 -12.61
N ASN A 34 -0.46 -4.63 -11.59
CA ASN A 34 0.59 -5.31 -10.83
C ASN A 34 0.04 -6.39 -9.89
N GLU A 35 -1.05 -6.11 -9.20
CA GLU A 35 -1.60 -7.01 -8.17
C GLU A 35 -2.53 -8.07 -8.77
N CYS A 36 -3.38 -7.70 -9.73
CA CYS A 36 -4.43 -8.58 -10.25
C CYS A 36 -4.26 -8.92 -11.74
N ASN A 37 -3.11 -8.61 -12.33
CA ASN A 37 -2.84 -8.74 -13.77
C ASN A 37 -3.85 -7.96 -14.64
N GLY A 38 -4.50 -6.92 -14.09
CA GLY A 38 -5.55 -6.17 -14.78
C GLY A 38 -6.84 -6.96 -15.01
N THR A 39 -7.03 -8.08 -14.30
CA THR A 39 -8.20 -8.96 -14.48
C THR A 39 -9.23 -8.75 -13.38
N ILE A 40 -10.51 -8.89 -13.73
CA ILE A 40 -11.62 -8.82 -12.76
C ILE A 40 -11.55 -10.00 -11.77
N ALA A 41 -11.17 -11.19 -12.24
CA ALA A 41 -11.02 -12.37 -11.39
C ALA A 41 -9.91 -12.19 -10.34
N GLY A 42 -8.83 -11.50 -10.70
CA GLY A 42 -7.70 -11.23 -9.80
C GLY A 42 -8.05 -10.28 -8.65
N LEU A 43 -9.14 -9.51 -8.73
CA LEU A 43 -9.60 -8.64 -7.64
C LEU A 43 -10.10 -9.43 -6.41
N THR A 44 -10.21 -10.75 -6.51
CA THR A 44 -10.66 -11.62 -5.43
C THR A 44 -9.80 -12.86 -5.38
N SER A 45 -9.02 -13.04 -4.33
CA SER A 45 -8.17 -14.20 -4.16
C SER A 45 -8.15 -14.68 -2.71
N TRP A 46 -7.73 -15.94 -2.52
CA TRP A 46 -7.46 -16.52 -1.22
C TRP A 46 -6.34 -17.55 -1.45
N ASN A 47 -5.12 -17.22 -1.04
CA ASN A 47 -3.97 -18.08 -1.34
C ASN A 47 -3.94 -19.31 -0.45
N THR A 48 -3.26 -20.35 -0.92
CA THR A 48 -3.03 -21.55 -0.12
C THR A 48 -2.15 -21.20 1.07
N GLY A 49 -2.57 -21.56 2.28
CA GLY A 49 -1.85 -21.27 3.52
C GLY A 49 -2.28 -19.98 4.23
N GLU A 50 -3.14 -19.17 3.60
CA GLU A 50 -3.75 -18.00 4.24
C GLU A 50 -5.11 -18.33 4.86
N ASP A 51 -5.47 -17.56 5.89
CA ASP A 51 -6.69 -17.64 6.67
C ASP A 51 -7.64 -16.45 6.45
N PHE A 52 -7.40 -15.70 5.37
CA PHE A 52 -8.15 -14.51 4.94
C PHE A 52 -8.33 -14.46 3.42
N ALA A 53 -9.30 -13.66 2.96
CA ALA A 53 -9.43 -13.28 1.56
C ALA A 53 -8.67 -11.98 1.27
N SER A 54 -8.10 -11.87 0.07
CA SER A 54 -7.48 -10.65 -0.47
C SER A 54 -8.36 -10.07 -1.56
N LEU A 55 -8.76 -8.81 -1.39
CA LEU A 55 -9.74 -8.14 -2.24
C LEU A 55 -9.23 -6.83 -2.83
N GLY A 56 -9.72 -6.48 -4.01
CA GLY A 56 -9.46 -5.20 -4.65
C GLY A 56 -8.03 -5.02 -5.14
N ILE A 57 -7.75 -3.84 -5.70
CA ILE A 57 -6.47 -3.54 -6.34
C ILE A 57 -5.31 -3.54 -5.34
N GLY A 58 -5.58 -3.27 -4.05
CA GLY A 58 -4.58 -3.30 -2.98
C GLY A 58 -4.47 -4.65 -2.26
N HIS A 59 -5.16 -5.71 -2.71
CA HIS A 59 -5.24 -7.00 -2.01
C HIS A 59 -5.59 -6.84 -0.51
N PHE A 60 -6.57 -5.99 -0.23
CA PHE A 60 -7.05 -5.68 1.10
C PHE A 60 -7.54 -6.94 1.82
N ILE A 61 -7.02 -7.15 3.02
CA ILE A 61 -7.24 -8.35 3.81
C ILE A 61 -8.63 -8.31 4.44
N TRP A 62 -9.37 -9.42 4.32
CA TRP A 62 -10.67 -9.63 4.94
C TRP A 62 -10.74 -10.99 5.66
N TYR A 63 -10.80 -10.95 6.99
CA TYR A 63 -10.85 -12.15 7.82
C TYR A 63 -12.28 -12.66 8.01
N PRO A 64 -12.45 -13.98 8.14
CA PRO A 64 -13.70 -14.57 8.61
C PRO A 64 -14.05 -14.16 10.04
N ARG A 65 -15.31 -14.38 10.42
CA ARG A 65 -15.78 -14.13 11.78
C ARG A 65 -14.96 -14.93 12.79
N GLY A 66 -14.53 -14.27 13.86
CA GLY A 66 -13.78 -14.91 14.95
C GLY A 66 -12.36 -15.32 14.57
N ARG A 67 -11.86 -14.94 13.38
CA ARG A 67 -10.48 -15.14 12.97
C ARG A 67 -9.73 -13.81 12.92
N ARG A 68 -8.47 -13.88 13.33
CA ARG A 68 -7.47 -12.82 13.23
C ARG A 68 -6.14 -13.50 12.96
N GLY A 69 -5.39 -12.94 12.02
CA GLY A 69 -4.03 -13.38 11.70
C GLY A 69 -3.01 -12.32 12.10
N PRO A 70 -1.73 -12.56 11.78
CA PRO A 70 -0.64 -11.63 12.10
C PRO A 70 -0.68 -10.35 11.24
N PHE A 71 -1.48 -10.34 10.16
CA PHE A 71 -1.58 -9.21 9.24
C PHE A 71 -2.79 -8.33 9.55
N GLU A 72 -2.64 -7.02 9.35
CA GLU A 72 -3.69 -6.03 9.57
C GLU A 72 -4.86 -6.20 8.59
N GLU A 73 -6.07 -6.28 9.14
CA GLU A 73 -7.30 -6.32 8.35
C GLU A 73 -7.59 -4.93 7.76
N SER A 74 -7.74 -4.84 6.44
CA SER A 74 -7.84 -3.55 5.74
C SER A 74 -9.07 -3.39 4.85
N PHE A 75 -9.73 -4.48 4.45
CA PHE A 75 -10.91 -4.40 3.59
C PHE A 75 -12.10 -3.68 4.26
N PRO A 76 -12.43 -3.90 5.55
CA PRO A 76 -13.49 -3.13 6.21
C PRO A 76 -13.23 -1.61 6.23
N ASN A 77 -11.97 -1.21 6.39
CA ASN A 77 -11.56 0.20 6.35
C ASN A 77 -11.76 0.81 4.96
N LEU A 78 -11.42 0.06 3.91
CA LEU A 78 -11.70 0.46 2.53
C LEU A 78 -13.22 0.64 2.30
N VAL A 79 -14.03 -0.34 2.71
CA VAL A 79 -15.49 -0.28 2.52
C VAL A 79 -16.08 0.94 3.22
N SER A 80 -15.62 1.24 4.44
CA SER A 80 -16.00 2.44 5.19
C SER A 80 -15.60 3.73 4.45
N PHE A 81 -14.38 3.77 3.89
CA PHE A 81 -13.90 4.90 3.11
C PHE A 81 -14.76 5.14 1.85
N ILE A 82 -15.00 4.09 1.07
CA ILE A 82 -15.81 4.12 -0.16
C ILE A 82 -17.25 4.54 0.15
N SER A 83 -17.85 3.99 1.22
CA SER A 83 -19.21 4.32 1.64
C SER A 83 -19.35 5.80 2.04
N LYS A 84 -18.37 6.37 2.77
CA LYS A 84 -18.35 7.79 3.13
C LYS A 84 -18.24 8.72 1.92
N ARG A 85 -17.75 8.22 0.78
CA ARG A 85 -17.71 8.93 -0.51
C ARG A 85 -18.99 8.76 -1.34
N GLY A 86 -20.00 8.09 -0.80
CA GLY A 86 -21.34 8.00 -1.42
C GLY A 86 -21.50 6.90 -2.47
N ALA A 87 -20.50 6.03 -2.64
CA ALA A 87 -20.62 4.89 -3.56
C ALA A 87 -21.60 3.85 -3.01
N LYS A 88 -22.34 3.20 -3.93
CA LYS A 88 -23.31 2.17 -3.58
C LYS A 88 -22.59 0.88 -3.18
N LEU A 89 -22.93 0.37 -2.01
CA LEU A 89 -22.41 -0.91 -1.54
C LEU A 89 -23.27 -2.08 -2.06
N PRO A 90 -22.67 -3.22 -2.45
CA PRO A 90 -23.40 -4.43 -2.75
C PRO A 90 -24.05 -5.00 -1.47
N ALA A 91 -25.08 -5.83 -1.63
CA ALA A 91 -25.89 -6.34 -0.52
C ALA A 91 -25.07 -6.99 0.60
N LEU A 92 -23.99 -7.69 0.25
CA LEU A 92 -23.06 -8.33 1.17
C LEU A 92 -22.42 -7.36 2.17
N LEU A 93 -22.25 -6.10 1.78
CA LEU A 93 -21.57 -5.06 2.55
C LEU A 93 -22.55 -4.08 3.21
N LEU A 94 -23.86 -4.26 3.04
CA LEU A 94 -24.89 -3.41 3.65
C LEU A 94 -25.07 -3.68 5.14
N GLY A 95 -25.53 -2.65 5.86
CA GLY A 95 -25.86 -2.69 7.29
C GLY A 95 -24.83 -1.95 8.16
N THR A 96 -25.04 -1.97 9.48
CA THR A 96 -24.18 -1.28 10.44
C THR A 96 -23.00 -2.14 10.89
N GLY A 97 -21.88 -1.47 11.21
CA GLY A 97 -20.66 -2.09 11.74
C GLY A 97 -19.80 -2.82 10.70
N GLU A 98 -18.62 -3.26 11.12
CA GLU A 98 -17.72 -4.06 10.30
C GLU A 98 -18.36 -5.42 9.97
N LYS A 99 -18.34 -5.78 8.68
CA LYS A 99 -18.81 -7.09 8.22
C LYS A 99 -17.61 -8.04 8.13
N PRO A 100 -17.67 -9.23 8.74
CA PRO A 100 -16.63 -10.24 8.51
C PRO A 100 -16.77 -10.82 7.10
N CYS A 101 -15.68 -11.43 6.60
CA CYS A 101 -15.71 -12.20 5.37
C CYS A 101 -16.80 -13.29 5.48
N PRO A 102 -17.73 -13.40 4.52
CA PRO A 102 -18.84 -14.35 4.59
C PRO A 102 -18.39 -15.80 4.37
N TRP A 103 -17.20 -16.00 3.79
CA TRP A 103 -16.62 -17.32 3.56
C TRP A 103 -15.66 -17.65 4.70
N ASN A 104 -15.89 -18.78 5.37
CA ASN A 104 -15.09 -19.16 6.55
C ASN A 104 -13.83 -19.97 6.21
N SER A 105 -13.66 -20.31 4.92
CA SER A 105 -12.51 -21.03 4.42
C SER A 105 -12.26 -20.73 2.95
N ARG A 106 -11.01 -20.96 2.52
CA ARG A 106 -10.64 -20.96 1.10
C ARG A 106 -11.55 -21.85 0.26
N THR A 107 -11.91 -23.03 0.76
CA THR A 107 -12.78 -23.96 0.01
C THR A 107 -14.17 -23.37 -0.23
N GLU A 108 -14.77 -22.73 0.78
CA GLU A 108 -16.05 -22.02 0.60
C GLU A 108 -15.92 -20.85 -0.38
N PHE A 109 -14.86 -20.06 -0.25
CA PHE A 109 -14.57 -18.94 -1.14
C PHE A 109 -14.45 -19.39 -2.60
N LEU A 110 -13.73 -20.48 -2.86
CA LEU A 110 -13.58 -21.05 -4.20
C LEU A 110 -14.89 -21.58 -4.77
N ARG A 111 -15.72 -22.26 -3.97
CA ARG A 111 -17.04 -22.71 -4.41
C ARG A 111 -17.95 -21.54 -4.79
N ALA A 112 -17.80 -20.40 -4.13
CA ALA A 112 -18.58 -19.19 -4.38
C ALA A 112 -18.02 -18.33 -5.54
N GLN A 113 -16.97 -18.74 -6.23
CA GLN A 113 -16.33 -17.92 -7.27
C GLN A 113 -17.26 -17.43 -8.38
N HIS A 114 -18.36 -18.14 -8.64
CA HIS A 114 -19.37 -17.78 -9.63
C HIS A 114 -20.72 -17.41 -9.03
N SER A 115 -20.79 -17.24 -7.70
CA SER A 115 -22.03 -16.85 -7.03
C SER A 115 -22.41 -15.39 -7.36
N THR A 116 -23.68 -15.07 -7.19
CA THR A 116 -24.20 -13.71 -7.37
C THR A 116 -23.45 -12.72 -6.47
N GLU A 117 -23.19 -13.09 -5.22
CA GLU A 117 -22.50 -12.27 -4.23
C GLU A 117 -21.06 -11.97 -4.66
N MET A 118 -20.32 -12.97 -5.14
CA MET A 118 -18.94 -12.80 -5.61
C MET A 118 -18.88 -11.90 -6.84
N ASN A 119 -19.82 -12.07 -7.78
CA ASN A 119 -19.89 -11.23 -8.97
C ASN A 119 -20.24 -9.77 -8.62
N GLN A 120 -21.20 -9.56 -7.72
CA GLN A 120 -21.52 -8.22 -7.21
C GLN A 120 -20.34 -7.57 -6.48
N LEU A 121 -19.59 -8.34 -5.69
CA LEU A 121 -18.38 -7.88 -5.03
C LEU A 121 -17.32 -7.45 -6.06
N ARG A 122 -17.10 -8.23 -7.12
CA ARG A 122 -16.16 -7.86 -8.20
C ARG A 122 -16.60 -6.63 -8.97
N SER A 123 -17.89 -6.50 -9.31
CA SER A 123 -18.41 -5.28 -9.95
C SER A 123 -18.17 -4.06 -9.07
N PHE A 124 -18.49 -4.14 -7.77
CA PHE A 124 -18.17 -3.08 -6.81
C PHE A 124 -16.68 -2.72 -6.79
N LEU A 125 -15.78 -3.70 -6.79
CA LEU A 125 -14.34 -3.48 -6.81
C LEU A 125 -13.83 -2.87 -8.14
N VAL A 126 -14.46 -3.18 -9.27
CA VAL A 126 -14.13 -2.55 -10.57
C VAL A 126 -14.64 -1.11 -10.62
N ASP A 127 -15.87 -0.90 -10.16
CA ASP A 127 -16.57 0.40 -10.23
C ASP A 127 -15.98 1.44 -9.24
N THR A 128 -15.08 1.02 -8.35
CA THR A 128 -14.48 1.86 -7.30
C THR A 128 -12.94 1.84 -7.32
N ILE A 129 -12.32 1.55 -8.47
CA ILE A 129 -10.85 1.52 -8.61
C ILE A 129 -10.22 2.87 -8.23
N ASP A 130 -10.85 3.98 -8.62
CA ASP A 130 -10.47 5.33 -8.25
C ASP A 130 -10.47 5.54 -6.73
N LEU A 131 -11.56 5.17 -6.06
CA LEU A 131 -11.68 5.30 -4.60
C LEU A 131 -10.74 4.36 -3.84
N GLN A 132 -10.44 3.17 -4.39
CA GLN A 132 -9.40 2.30 -3.85
C GLN A 132 -8.01 2.93 -3.97
N ALA A 133 -7.72 3.60 -5.07
CA ALA A 133 -6.46 4.33 -5.24
C ALA A 133 -6.38 5.52 -4.28
N GLU A 134 -7.45 6.30 -4.11
CA GLU A 134 -7.52 7.37 -3.09
C GLU A 134 -7.26 6.81 -1.68
N PHE A 135 -7.85 5.66 -1.36
CA PHE A 135 -7.64 5.02 -0.05
C PHE A 135 -6.17 4.61 0.16
N LEU A 136 -5.52 4.05 -0.86
CA LEU A 136 -4.09 3.70 -0.80
C LEU A 136 -3.19 4.94 -0.65
N ILE A 137 -3.51 6.02 -1.37
CA ILE A 137 -2.80 7.31 -1.25
C ILE A 137 -2.97 7.89 0.17
N ALA A 138 -4.19 7.90 0.71
CA ALA A 138 -4.44 8.38 2.07
C ALA A 138 -3.72 7.55 3.15
N ARG A 139 -3.61 6.22 2.94
CA ARG A 139 -2.80 5.35 3.80
C ARG A 139 -1.31 5.68 3.72
N LEU A 140 -0.80 5.90 2.51
CA LEU A 140 0.58 6.33 2.29
C LEU A 140 0.87 7.65 3.00
N GLU A 141 0.02 8.66 2.89
CA GLU A 141 0.19 9.94 3.59
C GLU A 141 0.24 9.75 5.11
N SER A 142 -0.58 8.84 5.63
CA SER A 142 -0.61 8.47 7.05
C SER A 142 0.63 7.66 7.50
N SER A 143 1.43 7.15 6.56
CA SER A 143 2.66 6.38 6.87
C SER A 143 3.86 7.27 7.14
N LEU A 144 3.92 8.48 6.58
CA LEU A 144 5.07 9.38 6.73
C LEU A 144 5.39 9.71 8.20
N PRO A 145 4.42 10.10 9.05
CA PRO A 145 4.72 10.34 10.47
C PRO A 145 5.28 9.12 11.21
N LYS A 146 4.84 7.90 10.83
CA LYS A 146 5.36 6.65 11.42
C LYS A 146 6.81 6.42 11.00
N MET A 147 7.12 6.61 9.72
CA MET A 147 8.48 6.50 9.19
C MET A 147 9.42 7.51 9.86
N LEU A 148 8.99 8.76 10.04
CA LEU A 148 9.79 9.79 10.72
C LEU A 148 9.99 9.50 12.22
N ALA A 149 9.02 8.88 12.88
CA ALA A 149 9.16 8.47 14.28
C ALA A 149 10.19 7.37 14.45
N GLU A 150 10.23 6.42 13.51
CA GLU A 150 11.17 5.30 13.48
C GLU A 150 12.59 5.71 13.06
N ALA A 151 12.70 6.69 12.16
CA ALA A 151 13.97 7.10 11.58
C ALA A 151 14.93 7.76 12.58
N ALA A 152 16.23 7.57 12.34
CA ALA A 152 17.28 8.27 13.06
C ALA A 152 17.10 9.80 12.91
N PRO A 153 17.34 10.61 13.98
CA PRO A 153 17.10 12.05 13.92
C PRO A 153 17.80 12.78 12.78
N SER A 154 18.99 12.31 12.35
CA SER A 154 19.74 12.87 11.22
C SER A 154 19.05 12.67 9.87
N ASP A 155 18.26 11.62 9.73
CA ASP A 155 17.74 11.17 8.43
C ASP A 155 16.33 11.67 8.17
N ARG A 156 15.62 12.11 9.22
CA ARG A 156 14.21 12.56 9.16
C ARG A 156 13.97 13.64 8.11
N ALA A 157 14.86 14.64 8.03
CA ALA A 157 14.73 15.72 7.06
C ALA A 157 14.84 15.19 5.62
N ASN A 158 15.82 14.31 5.37
CA ASN A 158 16.00 13.67 4.07
C ASN A 158 14.79 12.80 3.71
N ILE A 159 14.31 11.94 4.61
CA ILE A 159 13.16 11.07 4.36
C ILE A 159 11.92 11.89 3.99
N GLN A 160 11.66 12.98 4.73
CA GLN A 160 10.55 13.86 4.42
C GLN A 160 10.71 14.50 3.04
N GLU A 161 11.89 15.02 2.73
CA GLU A 161 12.18 15.62 1.43
C GLU A 161 11.99 14.63 0.27
N GLN A 162 12.51 13.40 0.39
CA GLN A 162 12.40 12.39 -0.65
C GLN A 162 10.97 11.88 -0.81
N PHE A 163 10.21 11.76 0.28
CA PHE A 163 8.78 11.45 0.22
C PHE A 163 8.03 12.53 -0.56
N GLU A 164 8.21 13.81 -0.19
CA GLU A 164 7.56 14.94 -0.85
C GLU A 164 7.99 15.05 -2.32
N ARG A 165 9.27 14.82 -2.63
CA ARG A 165 9.79 14.81 -3.99
C ARG A 165 9.09 13.78 -4.87
N LEU A 166 8.82 12.58 -4.34
CA LEU A 166 8.10 11.54 -5.08
C LEU A 166 6.60 11.83 -5.20
N THR A 167 5.95 12.38 -4.18
CA THR A 167 4.51 12.68 -4.25
C THR A 167 4.16 13.81 -5.20
N ARG A 168 5.08 14.73 -5.50
CA ARG A 168 4.88 15.85 -6.46
C ARG A 168 4.50 15.42 -7.87
N THR A 169 4.79 14.18 -8.26
CA THR A 169 4.46 13.65 -9.59
C THR A 169 3.55 12.44 -9.47
N SER A 170 2.66 12.24 -10.43
CA SER A 170 1.77 11.06 -10.46
C SER A 170 2.56 9.75 -10.58
N GLN A 171 3.68 9.76 -11.32
CA GLN A 171 4.56 8.60 -11.47
C GLN A 171 5.32 8.28 -10.18
N GLY A 172 5.85 9.29 -9.49
CA GLY A 172 6.51 9.08 -8.20
C GLY A 172 5.53 8.65 -7.12
N CYS A 173 4.34 9.26 -7.06
CA CYS A 173 3.27 8.85 -6.15
C CYS A 173 2.86 7.39 -6.41
N TYR A 174 2.64 7.00 -7.67
CA TYR A 174 2.41 5.59 -8.03
C TYR A 174 3.50 4.67 -7.48
N ALA A 175 4.78 5.01 -7.68
CA ALA A 175 5.89 4.17 -7.29
C ALA A 175 5.91 3.89 -5.78
N ILE A 176 5.71 4.92 -4.94
CA ILE A 176 5.72 4.76 -3.49
C ILE A 176 4.42 4.14 -2.94
N VAL A 177 3.26 4.40 -3.56
CA VAL A 177 2.00 3.70 -3.22
C VAL A 177 2.15 2.20 -3.51
N ASP A 178 2.61 1.86 -4.72
CA ASP A 178 2.81 0.48 -5.13
C ASP A 178 3.85 -0.22 -4.23
N TYR A 179 4.95 0.45 -3.91
CA TYR A 179 5.99 -0.11 -3.04
C TYR A 179 5.49 -0.38 -1.62
N VAL A 180 4.71 0.52 -1.03
CA VAL A 180 4.09 0.28 0.29
C VAL A 180 3.12 -0.90 0.22
N ASN A 181 2.30 -1.00 -0.84
CA ASN A 181 1.39 -2.12 -1.04
C ASN A 181 2.14 -3.47 -1.21
N PHE A 182 3.31 -3.41 -1.83
CA PHE A 182 4.12 -4.56 -2.20
C PHE A 182 5.08 -5.05 -1.09
N LYS A 183 5.68 -4.12 -0.34
CA LYS A 183 6.78 -4.39 0.60
C LYS A 183 6.61 -3.78 1.98
N GLY A 184 5.61 -2.91 2.17
CA GLY A 184 5.30 -2.28 3.44
C GLY A 184 6.02 -0.95 3.68
N GLU A 185 5.63 -0.31 4.78
CA GLU A 185 6.14 1.01 5.21
C GLU A 185 7.60 0.95 5.71
N GLY A 186 8.03 -0.20 6.25
CA GLY A 186 9.40 -0.40 6.76
C GLY A 186 9.61 0.05 8.21
N VAL A 187 8.53 0.17 8.98
CA VAL A 187 8.53 0.66 10.37
C VAL A 187 8.47 -0.47 11.42
N LEU A 188 8.19 -1.70 11.01
CA LEU A 188 8.10 -2.84 11.92
C LEU A 188 9.48 -3.45 12.15
N HIS A 189 9.92 -3.47 13.41
CA HIS A 189 11.20 -4.07 13.79
C HIS A 189 11.24 -5.59 13.53
N THR A 190 10.09 -6.25 13.58
CA THR A 190 9.92 -7.67 13.24
C THR A 190 10.13 -7.95 11.75
N GLU A 191 10.08 -6.92 10.91
CA GLU A 191 10.34 -6.96 9.46
C GLU A 191 11.75 -6.45 9.13
N ARG A 192 12.74 -6.92 9.91
CA ARG A 192 14.16 -6.62 9.69
C ARG A 192 14.97 -7.91 9.67
N TYR A 193 15.96 -7.98 8.78
CA TYR A 193 17.00 -9.00 8.83
C TYR A 193 18.32 -8.35 9.21
N GLN A 194 18.96 -8.84 10.27
CA GLN A 194 20.19 -8.26 10.81
C GLN A 194 20.06 -6.75 11.12
N GLY A 195 18.90 -6.34 11.65
CA GLY A 195 18.60 -4.94 11.96
C GLY A 195 18.23 -4.07 10.74
N GLN A 196 18.32 -4.60 9.52
CA GLN A 196 18.03 -3.89 8.28
C GLN A 196 16.62 -4.20 7.78
N GLY A 197 15.80 -3.18 7.59
CA GLY A 197 14.46 -3.28 7.01
C GLY A 197 14.50 -3.28 5.47
N TRP A 198 13.33 -3.36 4.85
CA TRP A 198 13.18 -3.35 3.39
C TRP A 198 11.97 -2.57 2.86
N GLY A 199 11.27 -1.86 3.74
CA GLY A 199 10.09 -1.09 3.37
C GLY A 199 10.43 0.28 2.82
N LEU A 200 9.40 1.10 2.60
CA LEU A 200 9.55 2.44 2.01
C LEU A 200 10.57 3.30 2.78
N LEU A 201 10.57 3.25 4.11
CA LEU A 201 11.53 3.98 4.95
C LEU A 201 12.98 3.78 4.49
N GLN A 202 13.43 2.53 4.33
CA GLN A 202 14.81 2.22 3.94
C GLN A 202 15.13 2.67 2.51
N VAL A 203 14.13 2.68 1.62
CA VAL A 203 14.32 3.21 0.27
C VAL A 203 14.56 4.72 0.33
N LEU A 204 13.76 5.46 1.11
CA LEU A 204 13.88 6.91 1.26
C LEU A 204 15.17 7.31 1.98
N GLU A 205 15.63 6.53 2.97
CA GLU A 205 16.94 6.70 3.63
C GLU A 205 18.10 6.65 2.63
N ALA A 206 18.00 5.79 1.60
CA ALA A 206 19.03 5.59 0.60
C ALA A 206 18.96 6.58 -0.59
N MET A 207 17.99 7.51 -0.60
CA MET A 207 17.82 8.53 -1.63
C MET A 207 18.39 9.87 -1.15
N HIS A 208 19.11 10.58 -2.02
CA HIS A 208 19.75 11.87 -1.70
C HIS A 208 19.70 12.88 -2.87
N GLY A 209 19.07 12.55 -3.98
CA GLY A 209 18.92 13.47 -5.10
C GLY A 209 17.93 14.60 -4.79
N THR A 210 18.03 15.67 -5.57
CA THR A 210 17.25 16.91 -5.40
C THR A 210 16.38 17.25 -6.62
N SER A 211 16.63 16.63 -7.77
CA SER A 211 15.90 16.90 -9.02
C SER A 211 14.67 16.01 -9.17
N ASP A 212 13.49 16.59 -9.36
CA ASP A 212 12.24 15.85 -9.56
C ASP A 212 12.30 14.90 -10.77
N ALA A 213 12.97 15.32 -11.87
CA ALA A 213 13.04 14.56 -13.11
C ALA A 213 13.72 13.18 -12.96
N GLY A 214 14.65 13.05 -12.00
CA GLY A 214 15.36 11.79 -11.71
C GLY A 214 14.83 11.04 -10.48
N ALA A 215 13.77 11.53 -9.84
CA ALA A 215 13.31 10.99 -8.55
C ALA A 215 12.89 9.53 -8.64
N VAL A 216 12.12 9.17 -9.67
CA VAL A 216 11.62 7.79 -9.84
C VAL A 216 12.76 6.83 -10.21
N ASP A 217 13.70 7.26 -11.06
CA ASP A 217 14.87 6.46 -11.40
C ASP A 217 15.77 6.18 -10.20
N GLU A 218 15.96 7.18 -9.34
CA GLU A 218 16.66 7.05 -8.08
C GLU A 218 15.92 6.13 -7.10
N PHE A 219 14.61 6.32 -6.95
CA PHE A 219 13.77 5.46 -6.13
C PHE A 219 13.89 4.00 -6.56
N ALA A 220 13.82 3.73 -7.87
CA ALA A 220 13.97 2.38 -8.40
C ALA A 220 15.38 1.81 -8.12
N ARG A 221 16.44 2.61 -8.25
CA ARG A 221 17.81 2.19 -7.86
C ARG A 221 17.91 1.84 -6.38
N ALA A 222 17.40 2.71 -5.50
CA ALA A 222 17.41 2.51 -4.06
C ALA A 222 16.60 1.27 -3.64
N ALA A 223 15.38 1.13 -4.16
CA ALA A 223 14.54 -0.04 -3.91
C ALA A 223 15.19 -1.36 -4.37
N ARG A 224 15.86 -1.37 -5.52
CA ARG A 224 16.63 -2.56 -5.95
C ARG A 224 17.76 -2.90 -4.97
N ALA A 225 18.50 -1.91 -4.49
CA ALA A 225 19.58 -2.12 -3.54
C ALA A 225 19.04 -2.69 -2.21
N VAL A 226 17.99 -2.07 -1.67
CA VAL A 226 17.30 -2.50 -0.44
C VAL A 226 16.80 -3.95 -0.56
N LEU A 227 16.15 -4.30 -1.68
CA LEU A 227 15.64 -5.66 -1.89
C LEU A 227 16.74 -6.69 -2.11
N THR A 228 17.85 -6.29 -2.73
CA THR A 228 19.04 -7.15 -2.86
C THR A 228 19.65 -7.42 -1.48
N GLN A 229 19.80 -6.38 -0.65
CA GLN A 229 20.29 -6.50 0.72
C GLN A 229 19.38 -7.39 1.59
N ARG A 230 18.06 -7.25 1.46
CA ARG A 230 17.09 -8.13 2.12
C ARG A 230 17.38 -9.60 1.83
N VAL A 231 17.56 -9.95 0.56
CA VAL A 231 17.81 -11.34 0.14
C VAL A 231 19.15 -11.83 0.67
N GLN A 232 20.19 -10.99 0.66
CA GLN A 232 21.50 -11.33 1.23
C GLN A 232 21.43 -11.58 2.74
N ASN A 233 20.59 -10.81 3.46
CA ASN A 233 20.42 -10.96 4.91
C ASN A 233 19.39 -12.02 5.30
N SER A 234 18.65 -12.58 4.33
CA SER A 234 17.54 -13.48 4.61
C SER A 234 18.00 -14.83 5.15
N PRO A 235 17.30 -15.41 6.15
CA PRO A 235 17.51 -16.78 6.56
C PRO A 235 17.44 -17.75 5.38
N ALA A 236 18.42 -18.67 5.29
CA ALA A 236 18.59 -19.55 4.13
C ALA A 236 17.36 -20.44 3.84
N ASP A 237 16.63 -20.83 4.88
CA ASP A 237 15.41 -21.64 4.84
C ASP A 237 14.21 -20.92 4.20
N ARG A 238 14.22 -19.58 4.14
CA ARG A 238 13.17 -18.81 3.44
C ARG A 238 13.32 -18.86 1.92
N HIS A 239 14.54 -19.10 1.43
CA HIS A 239 14.88 -19.15 0.01
C HIS A 239 14.35 -17.95 -0.79
N GLU A 240 14.55 -16.72 -0.28
CA GLU A 240 13.97 -15.51 -0.88
C GLU A 240 14.56 -15.14 -2.26
N SER A 241 15.75 -15.65 -2.59
CA SER A 241 16.44 -15.38 -3.86
C SER A 241 15.60 -15.72 -5.09
N ARG A 242 14.69 -16.69 -4.98
CA ARG A 242 13.75 -17.05 -6.06
C ARG A 242 12.81 -15.92 -6.47
N TRP A 243 12.53 -14.97 -5.56
CA TRP A 243 11.61 -13.86 -5.80
C TRP A 243 12.29 -12.58 -6.27
N LEU A 244 13.60 -12.43 -6.02
CA LEU A 244 14.36 -11.22 -6.29
C LEU A 244 14.22 -10.73 -7.73
N SER A 245 14.29 -11.65 -8.71
CA SER A 245 14.16 -11.29 -10.12
C SER A 245 12.80 -10.65 -10.45
N GLY A 246 11.71 -11.15 -9.86
CA GLY A 246 10.38 -10.59 -10.02
C GLY A 246 10.24 -9.24 -9.33
N TRP A 247 10.82 -9.10 -8.14
CA TRP A 247 10.81 -7.84 -7.41
C TRP A 247 11.57 -6.72 -8.14
N ILE A 248 12.75 -7.04 -8.70
CA ILE A 248 13.54 -6.10 -9.50
C ILE A 248 12.77 -5.69 -10.77
N ARG A 249 12.11 -6.62 -11.46
CA ARG A 249 11.27 -6.29 -12.63
C ARG A 249 10.14 -5.34 -12.26
N ARG A 250 9.46 -5.57 -11.14
CA ARG A 250 8.39 -4.69 -10.65
C ARG A 250 8.91 -3.27 -10.39
N VAL A 251 9.98 -3.14 -9.61
CA VAL A 251 10.61 -1.84 -9.30
C VAL A 251 11.11 -1.11 -10.55
N ASN A 252 11.65 -1.84 -11.53
CA ASN A 252 12.09 -1.24 -12.80
C ASN A 252 10.93 -0.69 -13.64
N SER A 253 9.73 -1.26 -13.51
CA SER A 253 8.55 -0.79 -14.25
C SER A 253 8.05 0.60 -13.81
N TYR A 254 8.54 1.10 -12.67
CA TYR A 254 8.26 2.46 -12.23
C TYR A 254 8.86 3.50 -13.19
N ASN A 255 9.99 3.17 -13.83
CA ASN A 255 10.66 4.04 -14.78
C ASN A 255 10.04 3.82 -16.17
N GLY A 256 9.25 4.77 -16.66
CA GLY A 256 8.75 4.76 -18.04
C GLY A 256 7.46 3.98 -18.26
N SER A 257 6.36 4.42 -17.64
CA SER A 257 5.00 3.99 -18.01
C SER A 257 4.03 5.16 -18.10
#